data_AF-A0A821AE81-F1
#
_entry.id   AF-A0A821AE81-F1
#
_cell.length_a   1.000
_cell.length_b   1.000
_cell.length_c   1.000
_cell.angle_alpha   90.00
_cell.angle_beta   90.00
_cell.angle_gamma   90.00
#
_symmetry.space_group_name_H-M   'P 1'
#
loop_
_entity.id
_entity.type
_entity.pdbx_description
1 polymer ?
#
loop_
_entity_poly.entity_id
_entity_poly.type
_entity_poly.pdbx_seq_one_letter_code
_entity_poly.pdbx_strand_id
1 'polypeptide(L)' 'VRNDEELNRLLNHVTIAQGGVLPNINSLLLPKKSAIATDSMPVSSTGTVKKLKKAVANAASSQ' A
#
# COMPACT_ATOMS: atom_id res chain seq x y z
N VAL A 1 -5.36 -16.14 -13.84
CA VAL A 1 -6.69 -16.43 -13.24
C VAL A 1 -7.04 -15.45 -12.13
N ARG A 2 -6.32 -15.42 -10.99
CA ARG A 2 -6.71 -14.57 -9.85
C ARG A 2 -6.45 -13.07 -9.99
N ASN A 3 -5.67 -12.65 -10.99
CA ASN A 3 -5.47 -11.23 -11.35
C ASN A 3 -6.47 -10.71 -12.38
N ASP A 4 -7.35 -11.56 -12.89
CA ASP A 4 -8.27 -11.24 -13.97
C ASP A 4 -9.71 -11.32 -13.44
N GLU A 5 -10.49 -10.26 -13.63
CA GLU A 5 -11.83 -10.13 -13.02
C GLU A 5 -12.84 -11.12 -13.64
N GLU A 6 -12.81 -11.29 -14.96
CA GLU A 6 -13.74 -12.14 -15.68
C GLU A 6 -13.46 -13.62 -15.39
N LEU A 7 -12.20 -14.02 -15.45
CA LEU A 7 -11.77 -15.39 -15.16
C LEU A 7 -11.94 -15.74 -13.68
N ASN A 8 -11.69 -14.80 -12.77
CA ASN A 8 -11.90 -15.02 -11.33
C ASN A 8 -13.40 -15.21 -11.02
N ARG A 9 -14.28 -14.44 -11.67
CA ARG A 9 -15.75 -14.61 -11.51
C ARG A 9 -16.22 -15.93 -12.09
N LEU A 10 -15.74 -16.30 -13.28
CA LEU A 10 -16.11 -17.54 -13.94
C LEU A 10 -15.67 -18.78 -13.15
N LEU A 11 -14.48 -18.74 -12.54
CA LEU A 11 -13.87 -19.86 -11.83
C LEU A 11 -13.86 -19.67 -10.30
N ASN A 12 -14.82 -18.93 -9.76
CA ASN A 12 -14.82 -18.56 -8.33
C ASN A 12 -14.90 -19.79 -7.39
N HIS A 13 -15.65 -20.82 -7.79
CA HIS A 13 -15.90 -22.02 -6.97
C HIS A 13 -15.06 -23.23 -7.39
N VAL A 14 -14.12 -23.06 -8.32
CA VAL A 14 -13.24 -24.14 -8.80
C VAL A 14 -11.92 -24.07 -8.05
N THR A 15 -11.54 -25.18 -7.40
CA THR A 15 -10.22 -25.33 -6.78
C THR A 15 -9.19 -25.76 -7.82
N ILE A 16 -8.11 -24.98 -7.95
CA ILE A 16 -7.02 -25.29 -8.88
C ILE A 16 -5.95 -26.08 -8.11
N ALA A 17 -5.76 -27.36 -8.44
CA ALA A 17 -4.73 -28.19 -7.83
C ALA A 17 -3.32 -27.59 -8.09
N GLN A 18 -2.48 -27.55 -7.05
CA GLN A 18 -1.12 -26.95 -7.09
C GLN A 18 -1.08 -25.48 -7.56
N GLY A 19 -2.20 -24.75 -7.52
CA GLY A 19 -2.30 -23.38 -8.05
C GLY A 19 -1.79 -22.27 -7.14
N GLY A 20 -1.48 -22.55 -5.87
CA GLY A 20 -1.08 -21.54 -4.89
C GLY A 20 -2.13 -20.45 -4.66
N VAL A 21 -1.70 -19.29 -4.17
CA VAL A 21 -2.55 -18.12 -3.90
C VAL A 21 -1.86 -16.83 -4.36
N LEU A 22 -2.66 -15.78 -4.62
CA LEU A 22 -2.11 -14.47 -4.95
C LEU A 22 -1.45 -13.86 -3.69
N PRO A 23 -0.19 -13.39 -3.77
CA PRO A 23 0.46 -12.75 -2.63
C PRO A 23 -0.30 -11.50 -2.17
N ASN A 24 -0.74 -11.49 -0.92
CA ASN A 24 -1.44 -10.35 -0.31
C ASN A 24 -1.21 -10.36 1.21
N ILE A 25 -0.79 -9.22 1.77
CA ILE A 25 -0.58 -9.06 3.22
C ILE A 25 -1.47 -7.92 3.72
N ASN A 26 -2.28 -8.18 4.74
CA ASN A 26 -3.11 -7.15 5.36
C ASN A 26 -2.24 -6.07 6.02
N SER A 27 -2.56 -4.79 5.80
CA SER A 27 -1.84 -3.63 6.35
C SER A 27 -1.74 -3.60 7.88
N LEU A 28 -2.67 -4.27 8.58
CA LEU A 28 -2.63 -4.43 10.04
C LEU A 28 -1.51 -5.37 10.51
N LEU A 29 -1.10 -6.31 9.65
CA LEU A 29 -0.03 -7.27 9.90
C LEU A 29 1.34 -6.72 9.50
N LEU A 30 1.36 -5.62 8.73
CA LEU A 30 2.60 -4.92 8.45
C LEU A 30 3.13 -4.33 9.77
N PRO A 31 4.45 -4.37 9.99
CA PRO A 31 5.07 -3.70 11.12
C PRO A 31 4.58 -2.25 11.19
N LYS A 32 4.09 -1.84 12.38
CA LYS A 32 3.78 -0.43 12.63
C LYS A 32 5.06 0.34 12.44
N LYS A 33 5.03 1.39 11.61
CA LYS A 33 6.20 2.19 11.25
C LYS A 33 6.99 2.62 12.49
N SER A 34 8.02 1.85 12.84
CA SER A 34 9.09 2.27 13.71
C SER A 34 10.03 3.08 12.85
N ALA A 35 10.21 4.36 13.18
CA ALA A 35 11.36 5.09 12.68
C ALA A 35 12.63 4.38 13.19
N ILE A 36 13.66 4.32 12.32
CA ILE A 36 15.02 3.76 12.50
C ILE A 36 15.13 2.28 12.08
N ALA A 37 16.09 1.81 11.29
CA ALA A 37 17.03 2.33 10.29
C ALA A 37 17.77 1.10 9.72
N THR A 38 18.28 1.22 8.48
CA THR A 38 19.40 0.47 7.86
C THR A 38 19.32 -1.05 7.60
N ASP A 39 19.71 -1.37 6.36
CA ASP A 39 20.08 -2.64 5.73
C ASP A 39 19.01 -3.63 5.21
N SER A 40 18.99 -3.70 3.87
CA SER A 40 18.48 -4.74 2.97
C SER A 40 17.00 -4.74 2.52
N MET A 41 16.74 -3.91 1.48
CA MET A 41 15.86 -4.16 0.30
C MET A 41 14.31 -4.13 0.47
N PRO A 42 13.53 -4.09 -0.64
CA PRO A 42 13.55 -3.14 -1.77
C PRO A 42 12.17 -2.50 -2.06
N VAL A 43 12.23 -1.48 -2.92
CA VAL A 43 11.17 -0.67 -3.53
C VAL A 43 9.95 -1.43 -4.07
N SER A 44 8.75 -1.01 -3.62
CA SER A 44 7.59 -0.87 -4.52
C SER A 44 7.00 0.51 -4.31
N SER A 45 7.60 1.45 -5.02
CA SER A 45 7.09 2.79 -5.28
C SER A 45 5.65 2.74 -5.81
N THR A 46 4.75 3.53 -5.20
CA THR A 46 3.81 4.48 -5.86
C THR A 46 2.53 4.60 -5.03
N GLY A 47 2.19 5.83 -4.60
CA GLY A 47 0.90 6.10 -3.92
C GLY A 47 0.78 7.43 -3.17
N THR A 48 1.05 8.55 -3.86
CA THR A 48 0.40 9.88 -3.75
C THR A 48 -0.24 10.38 -2.43
N VAL A 49 0.28 11.54 -1.99
CA VAL A 49 -0.46 12.75 -1.56
C VAL A 49 -1.47 12.61 -0.40
N LYS A 50 -1.07 13.00 0.82
CA LYS A 50 -2.03 13.60 1.75
C LYS A 50 -1.42 14.68 2.65
N LYS A 51 -1.81 15.92 2.30
CA LYS A 51 -2.02 17.09 3.17
C LYS A 51 -1.03 18.25 3.04
N LEU A 52 -1.06 18.87 1.85
CA LEU A 52 -1.19 20.32 1.75
C LEU A 52 -2.34 20.80 2.66
N LYS A 53 -2.03 21.59 3.70
CA LYS A 53 -2.88 22.60 4.39
C LYS A 53 -2.31 22.88 5.79
N LYS A 54 -1.46 23.90 5.91
CA LYS A 54 -1.48 24.96 6.96
C LYS A 54 -0.18 25.79 6.90
N ALA A 55 -0.12 26.73 5.96
CA ALA A 55 0.85 27.82 5.95
C ALA A 55 0.13 29.11 5.52
N VAL A 56 -0.74 29.62 6.39
CA VAL A 56 -1.21 31.00 6.36
C VAL A 56 -1.38 31.40 7.83
N ALA A 57 -0.93 32.62 8.16
CA ALA A 57 -0.80 33.20 9.50
C ALA A 57 0.46 32.80 10.29
N ASN A 58 1.61 33.40 9.95
CA ASN A 58 2.35 34.25 10.90
C ASN A 58 3.52 34.96 10.19
N ALA A 59 3.26 36.09 9.50
CA ALA A 59 4.29 36.96 8.95
C ALA A 59 3.79 38.41 8.82
N ALA A 60 2.98 38.88 9.77
CA ALA A 60 2.57 40.27 9.87
C ALA A 60 2.77 40.75 11.31
N SER A 61 4.04 40.78 11.72
CA SER A 61 4.50 41.47 12.92
C SER A 61 6.01 41.63 12.86
N SER A 62 6.47 42.63 12.10
CA SER A 62 7.70 43.37 12.37
C SER A 62 7.84 44.52 11.37
N GLN A 63 7.49 45.71 11.86
CA GLN A 63 7.72 47.06 11.29
C GLN A 63 6.94 47.47 10.05
#